data_AF-A0A5T3I1K2-F1
#
_entry.id   AF-A0A5T3I1K2-F1
#
_cell.length_a   1.000
_cell.length_b   1.000
_cell.length_c   1.000
_cell.angle_alpha   90.00
_cell.angle_beta   90.00
_cell.angle_gamma   90.00
#
_symmetry.space_group_name_H-M   'P 1'
#
loop_
_entity.id
_entity.type
_entity.pdbx_description
1 polymer ?
#
loop_
_entity_poly.entity_id
_entity_poly.type
_entity_poly.pdbx_seq_one_letter_code
_entity_poly.pdbx_strand_id
1 'polypeptide(L)'
;MRSLFAFGLLVLCSSAFAAEKTQALDGASFGDTWPLTFEKATVSCVNGAYAFVYDTATDNRYPLNGMASNAVKSGTMEGYDLDTVWKSDPNYSGVKMSISPVLDLALNLCK
;
A
#
# COMPACT_ATOMS: atom_id res chain seq x y z
N MET A 1 51.96 -15.24 29.76
CA MET A 1 51.10 -14.02 29.68
C MET A 1 49.83 -14.40 28.91
N ARG A 2 48.68 -14.08 29.49
CA ARG A 2 47.35 -14.64 29.18
C ARG A 2 46.87 -14.25 27.78
N SER A 3 46.43 -15.24 27.00
CA SER A 3 45.76 -15.04 25.71
C SER A 3 44.47 -14.27 25.89
N LEU A 4 44.34 -13.12 25.21
CA LEU A 4 43.11 -12.34 25.11
C LEU A 4 42.28 -12.92 23.96
N PHE A 5 41.28 -13.74 24.29
CA PHE A 5 40.24 -14.16 23.36
C PHE A 5 39.36 -12.94 23.03
N ALA A 6 39.49 -12.39 21.82
CA ALA A 6 38.59 -11.39 21.29
C ALA A 6 37.30 -12.08 20.81
N PHE A 7 36.25 -12.01 21.61
CA PHE A 7 34.91 -12.49 21.25
C PHE A 7 34.25 -11.43 20.35
N GLY A 8 34.32 -11.62 19.04
CA GLY A 8 33.60 -10.80 18.07
C GLY A 8 32.11 -11.16 18.07
N LEU A 9 31.28 -10.28 18.63
CA LEU A 9 29.82 -10.44 18.61
C LEU A 9 29.28 -9.97 17.24
N LEU A 10 29.14 -10.90 16.29
CA LEU A 10 28.39 -10.66 15.05
C LEU A 10 26.90 -10.64 15.37
N VAL A 11 26.32 -9.45 15.50
CA VAL A 11 24.86 -9.28 15.56
C VAL A 11 24.32 -9.42 14.14
N LEU A 12 23.76 -10.59 13.83
CA LEU A 12 22.99 -10.83 12.61
C LEU A 12 21.61 -10.16 12.77
N CYS A 13 21.47 -8.91 12.32
CA CYS A 13 20.16 -8.29 12.16
C CYS A 13 19.40 -9.03 11.06
N SER A 14 18.55 -9.98 11.44
CA SER A 14 17.60 -10.60 10.52
C SER A 14 16.46 -9.62 10.28
N SER A 15 16.58 -8.76 9.26
CA SER A 15 15.43 -7.98 8.80
C SER A 15 14.49 -8.96 8.09
N ALA A 16 13.45 -9.40 8.80
CA ALA A 16 12.31 -10.05 8.19
C ALA A 16 11.62 -9.01 7.29
N PHE A 17 11.99 -8.99 6.01
CA PHE A 17 11.23 -8.25 5.02
C PHE A 17 9.84 -8.89 4.95
N ALA A 18 8.86 -8.13 5.43
CA ALA A 18 7.45 -8.37 5.16
C ALA A 18 7.29 -8.69 3.68
N ALA A 19 6.78 -9.88 3.34
CA ALA A 19 6.50 -10.21 1.96
C ALA A 19 5.32 -9.35 1.47
N GLU A 20 5.61 -8.32 0.67
CA GLU A 20 4.61 -7.54 -0.04
C GLU A 20 4.12 -8.36 -1.25
N LYS A 21 2.82 -8.57 -1.33
CA LYS A 21 2.17 -9.17 -2.49
C LYS A 21 1.55 -8.06 -3.32
N THR A 22 1.70 -8.11 -4.64
CA THR A 22 1.24 -7.06 -5.55
C THR A 22 0.44 -7.61 -6.72
N GLN A 23 -0.41 -6.76 -7.30
CA GLN A 23 -1.10 -7.02 -8.57
C GLN A 23 -1.24 -5.72 -9.37
N ALA A 24 -0.78 -5.73 -10.62
CA ALA A 24 -0.99 -4.62 -11.53
C ALA A 24 -2.46 -4.53 -11.96
N LEU A 25 -2.98 -3.30 -12.00
CA LEU A 25 -4.34 -2.97 -12.45
C LEU A 25 -4.27 -1.98 -13.61
N ASP A 26 -5.20 -2.14 -14.53
CA ASP A 26 -5.48 -1.17 -15.58
C ASP A 26 -6.87 -0.58 -15.34
N GLY A 27 -6.93 0.71 -14.99
CA GLY A 27 -8.18 1.44 -14.74
C GLY A 27 -9.13 1.41 -15.93
N ALA A 28 -8.61 1.30 -17.17
CA ALA A 28 -9.45 1.15 -18.36
C ALA A 28 -10.32 -0.12 -18.30
N SER A 29 -9.86 -1.18 -17.61
CA SER A 29 -10.63 -2.43 -17.45
C SER A 29 -11.84 -2.27 -16.52
N PHE A 30 -11.90 -1.19 -15.74
CA PHE A 30 -13.01 -0.86 -14.83
C PHE A 30 -14.01 0.13 -15.46
N GLY A 31 -13.68 0.71 -16.62
CA GLY A 31 -14.48 1.73 -17.28
C GLY A 31 -14.85 2.89 -16.34
N ASP A 32 -16.12 3.29 -16.36
CA ASP A 32 -16.65 4.40 -15.57
C ASP A 32 -16.62 4.17 -14.05
N THR A 33 -16.32 2.94 -13.59
CA THR A 33 -16.25 2.61 -12.15
C THR A 33 -14.87 2.82 -11.56
N TRP A 34 -13.87 3.21 -12.36
CA TRP A 34 -12.50 3.42 -11.89
C TRP A 34 -12.36 4.65 -10.96
N PRO A 35 -12.07 4.47 -9.66
CA PRO A 35 -12.22 5.53 -8.65
C PRO A 35 -11.00 6.44 -8.49
N LEU A 36 -9.90 6.20 -9.21
CA LEU A 36 -8.62 6.91 -9.04
C LEU A 36 -8.30 7.81 -10.23
N THR A 37 -7.62 8.94 -9.98
CA THR A 37 -7.26 9.94 -11.02
C THR A 37 -6.21 9.45 -12.01
N PHE A 38 -5.36 8.50 -11.62
CA PHE A 38 -4.36 7.86 -12.49
C PHE A 38 -4.88 6.56 -13.10
N GLU A 39 -4.42 6.20 -14.30
CA GLU A 39 -4.95 5.07 -15.06
C GLU A 39 -4.30 3.72 -14.70
N LYS A 40 -2.98 3.68 -14.56
CA LYS A 40 -2.24 2.45 -14.25
C LYS A 40 -1.90 2.41 -12.77
N ALA A 41 -2.27 1.32 -12.13
CA ALA A 41 -2.09 1.17 -10.70
C ALA A 41 -1.44 -0.17 -10.36
N THR A 42 -0.85 -0.26 -9.17
CA THR A 42 -0.52 -1.54 -8.55
C THR A 42 -1.18 -1.59 -7.19
N VAL A 43 -2.00 -2.59 -6.91
CA VAL A 43 -2.46 -2.84 -5.54
C VAL A 43 -1.46 -3.72 -4.82
N SER A 44 -1.32 -3.52 -3.52
CA SER A 44 -0.49 -4.39 -2.69
C SER A 44 -1.11 -4.72 -1.35
N CYS A 45 -0.63 -5.81 -0.76
CA CYS A 45 -0.78 -6.08 0.65
C CYS A 45 0.57 -6.36 1.31
N VAL A 46 0.87 -5.59 2.36
CA VAL A 46 2.09 -5.74 3.18
C VAL A 46 1.71 -6.38 4.51
N ASN A 47 2.50 -7.36 4.97
CA ASN A 47 2.29 -8.07 6.24
C ASN A 47 0.90 -8.71 6.41
N GLY A 48 0.21 -9.04 5.31
CA GLY A 48 -1.14 -9.61 5.35
C GLY A 48 -2.20 -8.68 5.95
N ALA A 49 -1.91 -7.38 6.11
CA ALA A 49 -2.78 -6.45 6.82
C ALA A 49 -2.89 -5.07 6.17
N TYR A 50 -1.80 -4.54 5.60
CA TYR A 50 -1.77 -3.19 5.08
C TYR A 50 -2.05 -3.19 3.57
N ALA A 51 -3.25 -2.76 3.19
CA ALA A 51 -3.65 -2.67 1.78
C ALA A 51 -3.31 -1.29 1.21
N PHE A 52 -2.64 -1.26 0.06
CA PHE A 52 -2.25 -0.03 -0.64
C PHE A 52 -2.62 -0.08 -2.12
N VAL A 53 -2.72 1.10 -2.73
CA VAL A 53 -2.64 1.30 -4.18
C VAL A 53 -1.50 2.25 -4.51
N TYR A 54 -0.75 1.93 -5.55
CA TYR A 54 0.36 2.72 -6.08
C TYR A 54 -0.06 3.32 -7.41
N ASP A 55 0.29 4.59 -7.64
CA ASP A 55 0.33 5.17 -8.97
C ASP A 55 1.62 4.70 -9.67
N THR A 56 1.48 3.89 -10.72
CA THR A 56 2.63 3.30 -11.43
C THR A 56 3.53 4.35 -12.08
N ALA A 57 3.02 5.56 -12.35
CA ALA A 57 3.82 6.62 -12.97
C ALA A 57 4.72 7.36 -11.97
N THR A 58 4.29 7.47 -10.70
CA THR A 58 4.97 8.27 -9.68
C THR A 58 5.55 7.44 -8.55
N ASP A 59 5.18 6.16 -8.45
CA ASP A 59 5.46 5.24 -7.33
C ASP A 59 4.88 5.71 -5.98
N ASN A 60 4.03 6.75 -6.00
CA ASN A 60 3.32 7.21 -4.82
C ASN A 60 2.31 6.14 -4.38
N ARG A 61 2.27 5.85 -3.08
CA ARG A 61 1.33 4.90 -2.50
C ARG A 61 0.30 5.53 -1.59
N TYR A 62 -0.90 4.98 -1.63
CA TYR A 62 -2.07 5.48 -0.93
C TYR A 62 -2.71 4.34 -0.13
N PRO A 63 -2.99 4.52 1.18
CA PRO A 63 -3.56 3.48 2.02
C PRO A 63 -5.04 3.24 1.65
N LEU A 64 -5.42 1.98 1.47
CA LEU A 64 -6.79 1.59 1.10
C LEU A 64 -7.65 1.16 2.29
N ASN A 65 -7.05 0.76 3.41
CA ASN A 65 -7.76 0.30 4.61
C ASN A 65 -7.31 1.01 5.88
N GLY A 66 -8.09 0.88 6.96
CA GLY A 66 -7.81 1.57 8.22
C GLY A 66 -6.45 1.20 8.84
N MET A 67 -5.99 -0.05 8.68
CA MET A 67 -4.68 -0.48 9.18
C MET A 67 -3.53 0.22 8.44
N ALA A 68 -3.58 0.27 7.11
CA ALA A 68 -2.61 0.99 6.30
C ALA A 68 -2.66 2.50 6.61
N SER A 69 -3.86 3.09 6.69
CA SER A 69 -4.02 4.52 7.01
C SER A 69 -3.44 4.89 8.37
N ASN A 70 -3.65 4.04 9.39
CA ASN A 70 -3.07 4.26 10.71
C ASN A 70 -1.55 4.12 10.68
N ALA A 71 -1.01 3.13 9.97
CA ALA A 71 0.42 2.94 9.82
C ALA A 71 1.10 4.13 9.09
N VAL A 72 0.41 4.73 8.11
CA VAL A 72 0.86 5.97 7.46
C VAL A 72 0.85 7.14 8.43
N LYS A 73 -0.25 7.34 9.15
CA LYS A 73 -0.39 8.44 10.12
C LYS A 73 0.60 8.34 11.29
N SER A 74 0.98 7.12 11.69
CA SER A 74 1.99 6.90 12.74
C SER A 74 3.43 6.99 12.24
N GLY A 75 3.66 7.12 10.93
CA GLY A 75 4.99 7.08 10.32
C GLY A 75 5.64 5.70 10.30
N THR A 76 4.88 4.63 10.61
CA THR A 76 5.37 3.24 10.50
C THR A 76 5.48 2.79 9.05
N MET A 77 4.66 3.35 8.17
CA MET A 77 4.71 3.17 6.73
C MET A 77 4.69 4.56 6.08
N GLU A 78 5.47 4.77 5.02
CA GLU A 78 5.29 5.93 4.13
C GLU A 78 3.95 5.86 3.38
N GLY A 79 3.45 6.98 2.89
CA GLY A 79 2.24 7.02 2.06
C GLY A 79 1.62 8.41 2.02
N TYR A 80 0.81 8.65 1.01
CA TYR A 80 0.09 9.90 0.80
C TYR A 80 -1.39 9.73 1.12
N ASP A 81 -2.08 10.85 1.32
CA ASP A 81 -3.52 10.86 1.55
C ASP A 81 -4.26 10.42 0.27
N LEU A 82 -5.07 9.38 0.38
CA LEU A 82 -5.89 8.84 -0.72
C LEU A 82 -6.82 9.91 -1.29
N ASP A 83 -7.31 10.85 -0.47
CA ASP A 83 -8.25 11.88 -0.91
C ASP A 83 -7.68 12.81 -2.00
N THR A 84 -6.35 12.86 -2.14
CA THR A 84 -5.65 13.63 -3.19
C THR A 84 -5.82 13.05 -4.60
N VAL A 85 -6.12 11.75 -4.70
CA VAL A 85 -6.24 11.00 -5.97
C VAL A 85 -7.59 10.30 -6.11
N TRP A 86 -8.45 10.36 -5.09
CA TRP A 86 -9.77 9.76 -5.10
C TRP A 86 -10.78 10.64 -5.84
N LYS A 87 -11.33 10.15 -6.94
CA LYS A 87 -12.35 10.87 -7.73
C LYS A 87 -13.64 11.07 -6.92
N SER A 88 -14.26 12.23 -7.12
CA SER A 88 -15.63 12.48 -6.70
C SER A 88 -16.60 11.63 -7.53
N ASP A 89 -17.70 11.20 -6.92
CA ASP A 89 -18.79 10.52 -7.60
C ASP A 89 -19.54 11.53 -8.50
N PRO A 90 -19.68 11.26 -9.81
CA PRO A 90 -20.36 12.19 -10.72
C PRO A 90 -21.87 12.29 -10.46
N ASN A 91 -22.46 11.32 -9.74
CA ASN A 91 -23.90 11.27 -9.47
C ASN A 91 -24.27 11.90 -8.12
N TYR A 92 -23.31 12.02 -7.18
CA TYR A 92 -23.56 12.48 -5.82
C TYR A 92 -22.52 13.51 -5.37
N SER A 93 -22.95 14.77 -5.30
CA SER A 93 -22.08 15.87 -4.85
C SER A 93 -21.57 15.65 -3.43
N GLY A 94 -20.26 15.86 -3.24
CA GLY A 94 -19.58 15.69 -1.95
C GLY A 94 -19.25 14.24 -1.58
N VAL A 95 -19.57 13.27 -2.44
CA VAL A 95 -19.27 11.85 -2.21
C VAL A 95 -18.11 11.43 -3.12
N LYS A 96 -17.24 10.55 -2.62
CA LYS A 96 -16.18 9.91 -3.42
C LYS A 96 -16.71 8.66 -4.11
N MET A 97 -16.19 8.32 -5.29
CA MET A 97 -16.52 7.06 -5.96
C MET A 97 -16.23 5.86 -5.06
N SER A 98 -16.95 4.76 -5.21
CA SER A 98 -16.67 3.55 -4.41
C SER A 98 -15.24 3.03 -4.66
N ILE A 99 -14.42 2.96 -3.59
CA ILE A 99 -13.07 2.37 -3.64
C ILE A 99 -13.07 0.84 -3.55
N SER A 100 -14.22 0.25 -3.17
CA SER A 100 -14.34 -1.18 -2.85
C SER A 100 -13.74 -2.11 -3.92
N PRO A 101 -13.95 -1.91 -5.24
CA PRO A 101 -13.36 -2.81 -6.24
C PRO A 101 -11.83 -2.88 -6.18
N VAL A 102 -11.15 -1.76 -5.87
CA VAL A 102 -9.69 -1.70 -5.74
C VAL A 102 -9.25 -2.27 -4.39
N LEU A 103 -9.97 -1.93 -3.32
CA LEU A 103 -9.72 -2.46 -1.98
C LEU A 103 -9.86 -3.98 -1.92
N ASP A 104 -10.88 -4.56 -2.53
CA ASP A 104 -11.14 -6.00 -2.52
C ASP A 104 -10.01 -6.77 -3.21
N LEU A 105 -9.47 -6.24 -4.30
CA LEU A 105 -8.30 -6.81 -4.98
C LEU A 105 -7.06 -6.78 -4.09
N ALA A 106 -6.81 -5.66 -3.40
CA ALA A 106 -5.71 -5.55 -2.44
C ALA A 106 -5.88 -6.51 -1.24
N LEU A 107 -7.09 -6.62 -0.69
CA LEU A 107 -7.37 -7.51 0.45
C LEU A 107 -7.29 -8.99 0.07
N ASN A 108 -7.56 -9.35 -1.18
CA ASN A 108 -7.33 -10.72 -1.66
C ASN A 108 -5.85 -11.10 -1.66
N LEU A 109 -4.95 -10.13 -1.85
CA LEU A 109 -3.51 -10.35 -1.70
C LEU A 109 -3.09 -10.57 -0.25
N CYS A 110 -3.89 -10.13 0.73
CA CYS A 110 -3.56 -10.32 2.15
C CYS A 110 -3.75 -11.77 2.65
N LYS A 111 -4.34 -12.64 1.83
CA LYS A 111 -4.62 -14.05 2.17
C LYS A 111 -3.43 -14.96 1.91
#